data_AF-A0A967K5N0-F1
#
_entry.id   AF-A0A967K5N0-F1
#
_cell.length_a   1.000
_cell.length_b   1.000
_cell.length_c   1.000
_cell.angle_alpha   90.00
_cell.angle_beta   90.00
_cell.angle_gamma   90.00
#
_symmetry.space_group_name_H-M   'P 1'
#
loop_
_entity.id
_entity.type
_entity.pdbx_description
1 polymer ?
#
loop_
_entity_poly.entity_id
_entity_poly.type
_entity_poly.pdbx_seq_one_letter_code
_entity_poly.pdbx_strand_id
1 'polypeptide(L)'
;MADPRVEKLAKVLVQYSLNLQPGQQFVLRTSPLAEELNLAVYEEAMIAGAFITLQMSMAGAAEIFYRHATDAQLEYVSPIRRMIAEKFDASLYIEAEHNTRELSGTDPKKMSKMSKANAEVTKIFFDRAAAEELKWSLTVYPTHAM
;
A
#
# COMPACT_ATOMS: atom_id res chain seq x y z
N MET A 1 15.42 2.58 21.49
CA MET A 1 15.23 1.12 21.44
C MET A 1 13.79 0.94 21.01
N ALA A 2 13.56 0.33 19.85
CA ALA A 2 12.21 0.20 19.30
C ALA A 2 11.38 -0.76 20.18
N ASP A 3 10.05 -0.62 20.13
CA ASP A 3 9.15 -1.49 20.88
C ASP A 3 9.30 -2.95 20.39
N PRO A 4 9.62 -3.93 21.27
CA PRO A 4 9.81 -5.32 20.88
C PRO A 4 8.59 -5.96 20.20
N ARG A 5 7.39 -5.41 20.41
CA ARG A 5 6.15 -5.86 19.77
C ARG A 5 6.11 -5.45 18.29
N VAL A 6 6.56 -4.23 18.00
CA VAL A 6 6.65 -3.68 16.64
C VAL A 6 7.70 -4.46 15.84
N GLU A 7 8.87 -4.72 16.44
CA GLU A 7 9.92 -5.53 15.81
C GLU A 7 9.44 -6.95 15.47
N LYS A 8 8.75 -7.60 16.41
CA LYS A 8 8.18 -8.94 16.17
C LYS A 8 7.12 -8.93 15.08
N LEU A 9 6.26 -7.91 15.05
CA LEU A 9 5.26 -7.77 14.00
C LEU A 9 5.92 -7.57 12.63
N ALA A 10 6.93 -6.70 12.53
CA ALA A 10 7.69 -6.50 11.30
C ALA A 10 8.31 -7.81 10.78
N LYS A 11 8.92 -8.61 11.68
CA LYS A 11 9.45 -9.93 11.34
C LYS A 11 8.38 -10.87 10.81
N VAL A 12 7.21 -10.94 11.45
CA VAL A 12 6.11 -11.78 10.96
C VAL A 12 5.66 -11.34 9.57
N LEU A 13 5.47 -10.03 9.35
CA LEU A 13 5.03 -9.50 8.05
C LEU A 13 6.05 -9.80 6.94
N VAL A 14 7.34 -9.57 7.19
CA VAL A 14 8.40 -9.69 6.20
C VAL A 14 8.85 -11.13 5.98
N GLN A 15 9.15 -11.86 7.06
CA GLN A 15 9.78 -13.18 6.98
C GLN A 15 8.76 -14.32 6.88
N TYR A 16 7.56 -14.16 7.43
CA TYR A 16 6.53 -15.21 7.41
C TYR A 16 5.44 -14.91 6.37
N SER A 17 4.74 -13.79 6.49
CA SER A 17 3.60 -13.48 5.61
C SER A 17 4.02 -13.24 4.17
N LEU A 18 5.08 -12.44 3.96
CA LEU A 18 5.62 -12.19 2.63
C LEU A 18 6.80 -13.10 2.28
N ASN A 19 7.45 -13.71 3.28
CA ASN A 19 8.63 -14.57 3.08
C ASN A 19 9.58 -13.99 2.03
N LEU A 20 10.00 -12.73 2.23
CA LEU A 20 10.80 -11.98 1.26
C LEU A 20 12.14 -12.68 1.02
N GLN A 21 12.55 -12.73 -0.24
CA GLN A 21 13.82 -13.31 -0.67
C GLN A 21 14.75 -12.23 -1.24
N PRO A 22 16.09 -12.45 -1.20
CA PRO A 22 17.04 -11.54 -1.81
C PRO A 22 16.73 -11.27 -3.29
N GLY A 23 16.78 -9.99 -3.69
CA GLY A 23 16.53 -9.54 -5.05
C GLY A 23 15.06 -9.36 -5.43
N GLN A 24 14.10 -9.71 -4.56
CA GLN A 24 12.68 -9.48 -4.81
C GLN A 24 12.31 -7.99 -4.74
N GLN A 25 11.46 -7.55 -5.65
CA GLN A 25 10.88 -6.21 -5.65
C GLN A 25 9.70 -6.17 -4.66
N PHE A 26 9.81 -5.30 -3.67
CA PHE A 26 8.83 -5.17 -2.59
C PHE A 26 8.29 -3.74 -2.52
N VAL A 27 6.98 -3.57 -2.45
CA VAL A 27 6.36 -2.27 -2.17
C VAL A 27 5.76 -2.25 -0.77
N LEU A 28 6.13 -1.22 0.00
CA LEU A 28 5.49 -0.87 1.26
C LEU A 28 4.62 0.36 1.07
N ARG A 29 3.30 0.16 1.11
CA ARG A 29 2.28 1.21 1.12
C ARG A 29 1.91 1.53 2.56
N THR A 30 1.95 2.80 2.94
CA THR A 30 1.73 3.21 4.34
C THR A 30 1.44 4.71 4.43
N SER A 31 1.31 5.23 5.65
CA SER A 31 1.32 6.66 5.96
C SER A 31 2.40 6.96 7.02
N PRO A 32 2.77 8.24 7.21
CA PRO A 32 3.66 8.64 8.31
C PRO A 32 3.15 8.29 9.71
N LEU A 33 1.84 8.01 9.89
CA LEU A 33 1.27 7.67 11.20
C LEU A 33 1.75 6.32 11.76
N ALA A 34 2.22 5.42 10.89
CA ALA A 34 2.80 4.14 11.28
C ALA A 34 4.34 4.17 11.33
N GLU A 35 4.95 5.31 11.62
CA GLU A 35 6.41 5.52 11.54
C GLU A 35 7.23 4.39 12.17
N GLU A 36 6.91 4.00 13.41
CA GLU A 36 7.66 2.95 14.12
C GLU A 36 7.62 1.60 13.37
N LEU A 37 6.43 1.17 12.93
CA LEU A 37 6.28 -0.08 12.17
C LEU A 37 6.87 0.04 10.76
N ASN A 38 6.78 1.21 10.12
CA ASN A 38 7.37 1.47 8.81
C ASN A 38 8.88 1.27 8.86
N LEU A 39 9.55 1.84 9.86
CA LEU A 39 11.00 1.71 10.03
C LEU A 39 11.39 0.26 10.33
N ALA A 40 10.66 -0.42 11.21
CA ALA A 40 10.93 -1.83 11.53
C ALA A 40 10.75 -2.76 10.31
N VAL A 41 9.70 -2.56 9.50
CA VAL A 41 9.49 -3.30 8.25
C VAL A 41 10.57 -2.97 7.23
N TYR A 42 10.97 -1.70 7.12
CA TYR A 42 12.03 -1.29 6.22
C TYR A 42 13.35 -1.97 6.57
N GLU A 43 13.73 -1.98 7.85
CA GLU A 43 14.92 -2.67 8.34
C GLU A 43 14.89 -4.17 8.02
N GLU A 44 13.79 -4.86 8.34
CA GLU A 44 13.65 -6.29 8.06
C GLU A 44 13.68 -6.62 6.55
N ALA A 45 13.08 -5.78 5.71
CA ALA A 45 13.15 -5.95 4.26
C ALA A 45 14.57 -5.76 3.71
N MET A 46 15.33 -4.80 4.26
CA MET A 46 16.74 -4.60 3.93
C MET A 46 17.59 -5.80 4.35
N ILE A 47 17.37 -6.34 5.56
CA ILE A 47 18.04 -7.54 6.06
C ILE A 47 17.73 -8.76 5.17
N ALA A 48 16.48 -8.89 4.71
CA ALA A 48 16.07 -9.95 3.77
C ALA A 48 16.66 -9.79 2.35
N GLY A 49 17.33 -8.66 2.06
CA GLY A 49 17.93 -8.37 0.76
C GLY A 49 16.92 -8.01 -0.33
N ALA A 50 15.70 -7.58 0.04
CA ALA A 50 14.68 -7.16 -0.90
C ALA A 50 14.91 -5.72 -1.40
N PHE A 51 14.48 -5.44 -2.63
CA PHE A 51 14.46 -4.10 -3.20
C PHE A 51 13.17 -3.38 -2.82
N ILE A 52 13.20 -2.70 -1.67
CA ILE A 52 12.05 -2.01 -1.11
C ILE A 52 11.77 -0.66 -1.81
N THR A 53 10.51 -0.44 -2.16
CA THR A 53 9.95 0.84 -2.62
C THR A 53 8.91 1.32 -1.61
N LEU A 54 9.09 2.53 -1.10
CA LEU A 54 8.14 3.17 -0.19
C LEU A 54 7.10 3.98 -0.95
N GLN A 55 5.81 3.78 -0.63
CA GLN A 55 4.71 4.61 -1.08
C GLN A 55 3.93 5.14 0.12
N MET A 56 4.22 6.39 0.50
CA MET A 56 3.54 7.06 1.58
C MET A 56 2.31 7.83 1.07
N SER A 57 1.18 7.63 1.73
CA SER A 57 0.01 8.48 1.58
C SER A 57 0.15 9.76 2.41
N MET A 58 -0.48 10.82 1.94
CA MET A 58 -0.55 12.11 2.62
C MET A 58 -2.00 12.35 3.04
N ALA A 59 -2.22 12.69 4.31
CA ALA A 59 -3.54 13.00 4.82
C ALA A 59 -4.18 14.16 4.04
N GLY A 60 -5.45 14.03 3.65
CA GLY A 60 -6.18 15.04 2.89
C GLY A 60 -5.93 15.01 1.37
N ALA A 61 -4.93 14.27 0.89
CA ALA A 61 -4.63 14.21 -0.54
C ALA A 61 -5.76 13.57 -1.35
N ALA A 62 -6.43 12.56 -0.79
CA ALA A 62 -7.54 11.89 -1.47
C ALA A 62 -8.75 12.84 -1.57
N GLU A 63 -9.07 13.55 -0.48
CA GLU A 63 -10.12 14.58 -0.47
C GLU A 63 -9.87 15.67 -1.52
N ILE A 64 -8.66 16.23 -1.57
CA ILE A 64 -8.28 17.24 -2.57
C ILE A 64 -8.42 16.68 -3.98
N PHE A 65 -7.91 15.46 -4.22
CA PHE A 65 -8.00 14.81 -5.52
C PHE A 65 -9.44 14.69 -5.97
N TYR A 66 -10.33 14.09 -5.17
CA TYR A 66 -11.72 13.91 -5.60
C TYR A 66 -12.51 15.21 -5.71
N ARG A 67 -12.21 16.20 -4.86
CA ARG A 67 -12.81 17.54 -4.95
C ARG A 67 -12.51 18.19 -6.30
N HIS A 68 -11.25 18.16 -6.74
CA HIS A 68 -10.79 18.94 -7.89
C HIS A 68 -10.57 18.15 -9.18
N ALA A 69 -10.53 16.81 -9.14
CA ALA A 69 -10.21 16.01 -10.31
C ALA A 69 -11.25 16.19 -11.42
N THR A 70 -10.71 16.36 -12.62
CA THR A 70 -11.41 16.31 -13.90
C THR A 70 -11.64 14.86 -14.34
N ASP A 71 -12.51 14.64 -15.31
CA ASP A 71 -12.76 13.30 -15.86
C ASP A 71 -11.48 12.65 -16.41
N ALA A 72 -10.66 13.39 -17.15
CA ALA A 72 -9.38 12.88 -17.66
C ALA A 72 -8.42 12.46 -16.54
N GLN A 73 -8.41 13.16 -15.39
CA GLN A 73 -7.59 12.79 -14.23
C GLN A 73 -8.17 11.58 -13.48
N LEU A 74 -9.50 11.41 -13.46
CA LEU A 74 -10.15 10.23 -12.87
C LEU A 74 -9.96 8.98 -13.74
N GLU A 75 -9.83 9.15 -15.05
CA GLU A 75 -9.58 8.08 -16.02
C GLU A 75 -8.10 7.75 -16.20
N TYR A 76 -7.20 8.57 -15.65
CA TYR A 76 -5.77 8.34 -15.72
C TYR A 76 -5.34 7.14 -14.89
N VAL A 77 -4.74 6.15 -15.56
CA VAL A 77 -4.13 4.98 -14.91
C VAL A 77 -2.64 5.24 -14.74
N SER A 78 -2.18 5.31 -13.48
CA SER A 78 -0.76 5.54 -13.20
C SER A 78 0.12 4.40 -13.73
N PRO A 79 1.16 4.68 -14.53
CA PRO A 79 2.09 3.67 -15.01
C PRO A 79 2.89 3.04 -13.87
N ILE A 80 3.10 3.75 -12.76
CA ILE A 80 3.77 3.21 -11.57
C ILE A 80 2.89 2.17 -10.89
N ARG A 81 1.58 2.44 -10.73
CA ARG A 81 0.64 1.46 -10.17
C ARG A 81 0.56 0.20 -11.03
N ARG A 82 0.51 0.38 -12.35
CA ARG A 82 0.54 -0.74 -13.30
C ARG A 82 1.83 -1.55 -13.18
N MET A 83 2.99 -0.88 -13.13
CA MET A 83 4.30 -1.53 -12.95
C MET A 83 4.36 -2.36 -11.66
N ILE A 84 3.86 -1.82 -10.54
CA ILE A 84 3.80 -2.56 -9.28
C ILE A 84 2.94 -3.80 -9.42
N ALA A 85 1.73 -3.67 -9.97
CA ALA A 85 0.84 -4.82 -10.16
C ALA A 85 1.43 -5.89 -11.08
N GLU A 86 2.14 -5.50 -12.15
CA GLU A 86 2.68 -6.42 -13.16
C GLU A 86 4.01 -7.06 -12.76
N LYS A 87 4.88 -6.36 -12.02
CA LYS A 87 6.30 -6.74 -11.89
C LYS A 87 6.78 -7.01 -10.48
N PHE A 88 6.15 -6.44 -9.46
CA PHE A 88 6.63 -6.61 -8.09
C PHE A 88 6.33 -8.03 -7.59
N ASP A 89 7.19 -8.54 -6.71
CA ASP A 89 7.07 -9.88 -6.11
C ASP A 89 6.27 -9.84 -4.80
N ALA A 90 6.30 -8.71 -4.10
CA ALA A 90 5.63 -8.55 -2.82
C ALA A 90 5.02 -7.17 -2.60
N SER A 91 3.91 -7.13 -1.87
CA SER A 91 3.19 -5.90 -1.51
C SER A 91 2.68 -5.93 -0.07
N LEU A 92 3.09 -4.98 0.75
CA LEU A 92 2.53 -4.75 2.08
C LEU A 92 1.74 -3.44 2.08
N TYR A 93 0.53 -3.48 2.64
CA TYR A 93 -0.19 -2.27 3.02
C TYR A 93 -0.32 -2.19 4.54
N ILE A 94 0.25 -1.15 5.13
CA ILE A 94 0.03 -0.78 6.53
C ILE A 94 -1.01 0.34 6.52
N GLU A 95 -2.23 -0.01 6.90
CA GLU A 95 -3.33 0.92 7.02
C GLU A 95 -3.20 1.73 8.31
N ALA A 96 -2.98 3.02 8.18
CA ALA A 96 -2.79 3.97 9.28
C ALA A 96 -3.45 5.29 8.90
N GLU A 97 -4.78 5.30 8.94
CA GLU A 97 -5.60 6.42 8.48
C GLU A 97 -5.57 7.59 9.47
N HIS A 98 -5.46 8.81 8.93
CA HIS A 98 -5.65 10.01 9.73
C HIS A 98 -7.15 10.29 9.98
N ASN A 99 -8.01 9.92 9.04
CA ASN A 99 -9.44 10.20 9.11
C ASN A 99 -10.23 9.15 8.30
N THR A 100 -10.91 8.24 8.99
CA THR A 100 -11.76 7.20 8.40
C THR A 100 -12.96 7.75 7.62
N ARG A 101 -13.23 9.05 7.75
CA ARG A 101 -14.34 9.76 7.10
C ARG A 101 -13.87 10.73 6.01
N GLU A 102 -12.59 10.72 5.62
CA GLU A 102 -12.00 11.66 4.65
C GLU A 102 -12.83 11.79 3.36
N LEU A 103 -13.41 10.69 2.88
CA LEU A 103 -14.16 10.67 1.63
C LEU A 103 -15.69 10.74 1.78
N SER A 104 -16.21 10.94 2.99
CA SER A 104 -17.67 10.91 3.25
C SER A 104 -18.48 11.94 2.44
N GLY A 105 -17.85 13.05 2.03
CA GLY A 105 -18.47 14.10 1.22
C GLY A 105 -18.17 14.00 -0.29
N THR A 106 -17.49 12.94 -0.73
CA THR A 106 -17.07 12.77 -2.13
C THR A 106 -18.23 12.28 -3.00
N ASP A 107 -18.34 12.81 -4.22
CA ASP A 107 -19.31 12.32 -5.23
C ASP A 107 -19.02 10.84 -5.58
N PRO A 108 -19.95 9.91 -5.29
CA PRO A 108 -19.79 8.49 -5.60
C PRO A 108 -19.54 8.21 -7.09
N LYS A 109 -20.01 9.07 -8.00
CA LYS A 109 -19.75 8.92 -9.44
C LYS A 109 -18.27 9.11 -9.77
N LYS A 110 -17.57 10.04 -9.11
CA LYS A 110 -16.13 10.23 -9.31
C LYS A 110 -15.34 9.01 -8.80
N MET A 111 -15.72 8.46 -7.64
CA MET A 111 -15.14 7.22 -7.12
C MET A 111 -15.36 6.04 -8.07
N SER A 112 -16.57 5.93 -8.63
CA SER A 112 -16.90 4.89 -9.62
C SER A 112 -16.06 5.02 -10.90
N LYS A 113 -15.86 6.24 -11.43
CA LYS A 113 -14.99 6.46 -12.60
C LYS A 113 -13.54 6.02 -12.33
N MET A 114 -12.96 6.44 -11.20
CA MET A 114 -11.61 6.03 -10.82
C MET A 114 -11.49 4.51 -10.67
N SER A 115 -12.46 3.89 -10.00
CA SER A 115 -12.51 2.43 -9.81
C SER A 115 -12.55 1.69 -11.15
N LYS A 116 -13.39 2.15 -12.09
CA LYS A 116 -13.45 1.57 -13.45
C LYS A 116 -12.14 1.72 -14.21
N ALA A 117 -11.51 2.90 -14.16
CA ALA A 117 -10.24 3.14 -14.84
C ALA A 117 -9.13 2.21 -14.30
N ASN A 118 -9.10 1.96 -12.99
CA ASN A 118 -8.09 1.10 -12.35
C ASN A 118 -8.45 -0.39 -12.36
N ALA A 119 -9.61 -0.79 -12.88
CA ALA A 119 -10.11 -2.17 -12.80
C ALA A 119 -9.15 -3.19 -13.43
N GLU A 120 -8.51 -2.86 -14.56
CA GLU A 120 -7.52 -3.72 -15.20
C GLU A 120 -6.30 -3.95 -14.30
N VAL A 121 -5.76 -2.89 -13.68
CA VAL A 121 -4.60 -2.97 -12.79
C VAL A 121 -4.93 -3.79 -11.54
N THR A 122 -6.12 -3.56 -10.97
CA THR A 122 -6.63 -4.35 -9.83
C THR A 122 -6.79 -5.82 -10.21
N LYS A 123 -7.29 -6.11 -11.42
CA LYS A 123 -7.40 -7.48 -11.93
C LYS A 123 -6.03 -8.16 -12.04
N ILE A 124 -5.04 -7.51 -12.65
CA ILE A 124 -3.66 -8.03 -12.75
C ILE A 124 -3.11 -8.37 -11.36
N PHE A 125 -3.29 -7.48 -10.38
CA PHE A 125 -2.84 -7.70 -9.01
C PHE A 125 -3.45 -8.98 -8.40
N PHE A 126 -4.78 -9.14 -8.49
CA PHE A 126 -5.46 -10.29 -7.90
C PHE A 126 -5.22 -11.59 -8.67
N ASP A 127 -5.11 -11.55 -9.99
CA ASP A 127 -4.77 -12.73 -10.80
C ASP A 127 -3.38 -13.27 -10.41
N ARG A 128 -2.37 -12.37 -10.31
CA ARG A 128 -1.02 -12.75 -9.87
C ARG A 128 -0.98 -13.24 -8.43
N ALA A 129 -1.75 -12.62 -7.54
CA ALA A 129 -1.88 -13.07 -6.16
C ALA A 129 -2.48 -14.47 -6.07
N ALA A 130 -3.53 -14.76 -6.85
CA ALA A 130 -4.15 -16.08 -6.93
C ALA A 130 -3.22 -17.14 -7.54
N ALA A 131 -2.33 -16.74 -8.45
CA ALA A 131 -1.30 -17.57 -9.04
C ALA A 131 -0.03 -17.73 -8.16
N GLU A 132 -0.01 -17.14 -6.96
CA GLU A 132 1.15 -17.11 -6.05
C GLU A 132 2.41 -16.40 -6.62
N GLU A 133 2.25 -15.64 -7.71
CA GLU A 133 3.31 -14.84 -8.34
C GLU A 133 3.53 -13.49 -7.64
N LEU A 134 2.56 -13.07 -6.83
CA LEU A 134 2.61 -11.84 -6.03
C LEU A 134 2.16 -12.15 -4.60
N LYS A 135 3.08 -12.03 -3.65
CA LYS A 135 2.76 -12.16 -2.23
C LYS A 135 2.21 -10.84 -1.71
N TRP A 136 1.13 -10.87 -0.93
CA TRP A 136 0.57 -9.64 -0.39
C TRP A 136 0.10 -9.82 1.05
N SER A 137 0.18 -8.73 1.80
CA SER A 137 -0.32 -8.67 3.17
C SER A 137 -0.89 -7.27 3.45
N LEU A 138 -1.86 -7.22 4.35
CA LEU A 138 -2.46 -6.01 4.86
C LEU A 138 -2.47 -6.11 6.38
N THR A 139 -2.05 -5.03 7.04
CA THR A 139 -2.18 -4.89 8.49
C THR A 139 -2.66 -3.49 8.82
N VAL A 140 -3.23 -3.33 10.02
CA VAL A 140 -3.70 -2.05 10.52
C VAL A 140 -2.78 -1.62 11.66
N TYR A 141 -2.36 -0.37 11.64
CA TYR A 141 -1.59 0.25 12.71
C TYR A 141 -2.50 1.19 13.51
N PRO A 142 -2.48 1.13 14.85
CA PRO A 142 -3.34 1.96 15.68
C PRO A 142 -3.02 3.45 15.48
N THR A 143 -4.06 4.27 15.36
CA THR A 143 -3.94 5.73 15.20
C THR A 143 -4.96 6.43 16.08
N HIS A 144 -5.01 7.76 16.08
CA HIS A 144 -6.11 8.45 16.75
C HIS A 144 -7.48 8.22 16.09
N ALA A 145 -7.51 7.77 14.83
CA ALA A 145 -8.73 7.55 14.08
C ALA A 145 -9.22 6.09 14.11
N MET A 146 -8.36 5.15 14.51
CA MET A 146 -8.58 3.69 14.45
C MET A 146 -8.01 2.98 15.67
#